data_AF-A0A7Y2HGJ2-F1
#
_entry.id   AF-A0A7Y2HGJ2-F1
#
_cell.length_a   1.000
_cell.length_b   1.000
_cell.length_c   1.000
_cell.angle_alpha   90.00
_cell.angle_beta   90.00
_cell.angle_gamma   90.00
#
_symmetry.space_group_name_H-M   'P 1'
#
loop_
_entity.id
_entity.type
_entity.pdbx_description
1 polymer ?
#
loop_
_entity_poly.entity_id
_entity_poly.type
_entity_poly.pdbx_seq_one_letter_code
_entity_poly.pdbx_strand_id
1 'polypeptide(L)'
;MGKEEMNPKVDTYLIDGCGRCKLYKTPQCKVHNWTEELKLLRSIVIESGLNETYKWSQPCYTYNNNNVLIVTAFKDYACISFF
;
A
#
# COMPACT_ATOMS: atom_id res chain seq x y z
N MET A 1 5.45 20.75 11.50
CA MET A 1 4.94 19.71 10.58
C MET A 1 6.00 18.62 10.53
N GLY A 2 5.84 17.58 11.33
CA GLY A 2 6.80 16.48 11.40
C GLY A 2 6.87 15.77 10.06
N LYS A 3 8.07 15.47 9.58
CA LYS A 3 8.25 14.56 8.44
C LYS A 3 7.66 13.22 8.86
N GLU A 4 6.56 12.80 8.23
CA GLU A 4 6.05 11.44 8.42
C GLU A 4 7.14 10.47 7.97
N GLU A 5 7.58 9.63 8.89
CA GLU A 5 8.52 8.55 8.61
C GLU A 5 7.77 7.52 7.77
N MET A 6 8.01 7.52 6.45
CA MET A 6 7.39 6.57 5.51
C MET A 6 7.73 5.14 5.92
N ASN A 7 6.75 4.22 5.83
CA ASN A 7 6.96 2.82 6.20
C ASN A 7 7.81 2.07 5.15
N PRO A 8 9.03 1.60 5.48
CA PRO A 8 9.94 0.99 4.50
C PRO A 8 9.39 -0.31 3.89
N LYS A 9 8.45 -0.99 4.57
CA LYS A 9 7.79 -2.18 4.01
C LYS A 9 6.76 -1.81 2.95
N VAL A 10 6.08 -0.67 3.11
CA VAL A 10 5.17 -0.13 2.09
C VAL A 10 5.98 0.42 0.91
N ASP A 11 7.13 1.04 1.16
CA ASP A 11 8.03 1.48 0.10
C ASP A 11 8.55 0.28 -0.71
N THR A 12 8.95 -0.80 -0.02
CA THR A 12 9.33 -2.06 -0.66
C THR A 12 8.19 -2.65 -1.48
N TYR A 13 6.94 -2.59 -1.00
CA TYR A 13 5.78 -3.03 -1.77
C TYR A 13 5.64 -2.27 -3.09
N LEU A 14 5.83 -0.95 -3.08
CA LEU A 14 5.74 -0.11 -4.28
C LEU A 14 6.92 -0.35 -5.25
N ILE A 15 8.13 -0.62 -4.72
CA ILE A 15 9.36 -0.82 -5.50
C ILE A 15 9.47 -2.25 -6.06
N ASP A 16 9.23 -3.27 -5.23
CA ASP A 16 9.48 -4.68 -5.55
C ASP A 16 8.18 -5.45 -5.90
N GLY A 17 7.03 -4.84 -5.63
CA GLY A 17 5.72 -5.45 -5.83
C GLY A 17 5.23 -6.30 -4.65
N CYS A 18 4.09 -6.97 -4.84
CA CYS A 18 3.30 -7.51 -3.71
C CYS A 18 3.85 -8.75 -2.99
N GLY A 19 4.92 -9.39 -3.49
CA GLY A 19 5.50 -10.59 -2.86
C GLY A 19 4.60 -11.84 -2.83
N ARG A 20 3.52 -11.89 -3.63
CA ARG A 20 2.48 -12.95 -3.55
C ARG A 20 2.48 -13.96 -4.71
N CYS A 21 3.36 -13.84 -5.70
CA CYS A 21 3.44 -14.78 -6.81
C CYS A 21 4.81 -14.72 -7.50
N LYS A 22 4.99 -15.53 -8.56
CA LYS A 22 6.22 -15.60 -9.38
C LYS A 22 6.62 -14.30 -10.09
N LEU A 23 5.74 -13.29 -10.10
CA LEU A 23 6.00 -11.98 -10.69
C LEU A 23 6.58 -10.96 -9.68
N TYR A 24 6.88 -11.39 -8.46
CA TYR A 24 7.55 -10.56 -7.47
C TYR A 24 8.96 -10.16 -7.95
N LYS A 25 9.34 -8.88 -7.76
CA LYS A 25 10.59 -8.30 -8.27
C LYS A 25 10.75 -8.35 -9.78
N THR A 26 9.64 -8.47 -10.52
CA THR A 26 9.65 -8.36 -11.97
C THR A 26 8.75 -7.20 -12.41
N PRO A 27 9.02 -6.56 -13.55
CA PRO A 27 8.18 -5.48 -14.08
C PRO A 27 6.72 -5.88 -14.31
N GLN A 28 6.43 -7.18 -14.39
CA GLN A 28 5.09 -7.73 -14.61
C GLN A 28 4.27 -7.84 -13.32
N CYS A 29 4.79 -7.46 -12.16
CA CYS A 29 3.98 -7.39 -10.96
C CYS A 29 2.85 -6.39 -11.15
N LYS A 30 1.61 -6.80 -10.87
CA LYS A 30 0.42 -5.94 -10.98
C LYS A 30 0.52 -4.61 -10.23
N VAL A 31 1.35 -4.53 -9.19
CA VAL A 31 1.60 -3.30 -8.42
C VAL A 31 2.19 -2.21 -9.31
N HIS A 32 3.10 -2.57 -10.22
CA HIS A 32 3.80 -1.61 -11.06
C HIS A 32 2.88 -0.91 -12.06
N ASN A 33 1.76 -1.55 -12.44
CA ASN A 33 0.75 -0.94 -13.31
C ASN A 33 0.04 0.26 -12.66
N TRP A 34 0.10 0.38 -11.32
CA TRP A 34 -0.69 1.34 -10.55
C TRP A 34 0.14 2.14 -9.55
N THR A 35 1.45 2.28 -9.78
CA THR A 35 2.38 2.85 -8.79
C THR A 35 1.99 4.28 -8.40
N GLU A 36 1.59 5.09 -9.36
CA GLU A 36 1.23 6.50 -9.11
C GLU A 36 -0.12 6.62 -8.39
N GLU A 37 -1.11 5.80 -8.77
CA GLU A 37 -2.40 5.72 -8.11
C GLU A 37 -2.25 5.22 -6.67
N LEU A 38 -1.43 4.19 -6.44
CA LEU A 38 -1.18 3.66 -5.10
C LEU A 38 -0.49 4.68 -4.19
N LYS A 39 0.46 5.48 -4.73
CA LYS A 39 1.08 6.59 -3.98
C LYS A 39 0.05 7.66 -3.63
N LEU A 40 -0.83 8.03 -4.56
CA LEU A 40 -1.89 9.01 -4.32
C LEU A 40 -2.87 8.51 -3.25
N LEU A 41 -3.37 7.28 -3.38
CA LEU A 41 -4.27 6.66 -2.40
C LEU A 41 -3.61 6.55 -1.01
N ARG A 42 -2.31 6.20 -0.96
CA ARG A 42 -1.52 6.21 0.27
C ARG A 42 -1.50 7.61 0.91
N SER A 43 -1.23 8.66 0.14
CA SER A 43 -1.24 10.05 0.66
C SER A 43 -2.59 10.42 1.27
N ILE A 44 -3.67 10.17 0.53
CA ILE A 44 -5.05 10.45 0.99
C ILE A 44 -5.35 9.74 2.32
N VAL A 45 -4.96 8.47 2.43
CA VAL A 45 -5.21 7.69 3.64
C VAL A 45 -4.37 8.18 4.82
N ILE A 46 -3.11 8.55 4.60
CA ILE A 46 -2.25 9.10 5.66
C ILE A 46 -2.79 10.46 6.12
N GLU A 47 -3.16 11.34 5.19
CA GLU A 47 -3.78 12.65 5.48
C GLU A 47 -5.11 12.52 6.26
N SER A 48 -5.80 11.38 6.15
CA SER A 48 -7.00 11.08 6.94
C SER A 48 -6.72 10.72 8.41
N GLY A 49 -5.45 10.67 8.82
CA GLY A 49 -5.04 10.41 10.21
C GLY A 49 -4.96 8.93 10.58
N LEU A 50 -4.97 8.02 9.60
CA LEU A 50 -4.78 6.59 9.86
C LEU A 50 -3.29 6.25 9.96
N ASN A 51 -2.96 5.30 10.84
CA ASN A 51 -1.59 4.84 11.01
C ASN A 51 -1.23 3.80 9.95
N GLU A 52 -0.17 4.05 9.19
CA GLU A 52 0.34 3.12 8.17
C GLU A 52 1.09 1.94 8.80
N THR A 53 0.66 0.73 8.45
CA THR A 53 1.28 -0.54 8.84
C THR A 53 1.46 -1.44 7.62
N TYR A 54 2.02 -2.64 7.82
CA TYR A 54 2.17 -3.63 6.76
C TYR A 54 1.72 -5.01 7.25
N LYS A 55 0.63 -5.53 6.66
CA LYS A 55 0.00 -6.80 7.06
C LYS A 55 -0.37 -7.60 5.83
N TRP A 56 -0.21 -8.93 5.91
CA TRP A 56 -0.55 -9.85 4.82
C TRP A 56 0.09 -9.49 3.47
N SER A 57 1.30 -8.94 3.49
CA SER A 57 1.98 -8.43 2.28
C SER A 57 1.21 -7.31 1.57
N GLN A 58 0.53 -6.43 2.31
CA GLN A 58 -0.16 -5.24 1.81
C GLN A 58 0.03 -4.05 2.75
N PRO A 59 0.05 -2.82 2.21
CA PRO A 59 -0.16 -1.60 2.99
C PRO A 59 -1.51 -1.67 3.71
N CYS A 60 -1.50 -1.55 5.04
CA CYS A 60 -2.69 -1.68 5.88
C CYS A 60 -2.75 -0.53 6.87
N TYR A 61 -3.91 0.09 7.01
CA TYR A 61 -4.07 1.33 7.75
C TYR A 61 -5.01 1.13 8.92
N THR A 62 -4.60 1.64 10.07
CA THR A 62 -5.25 1.34 11.36
C THR A 62 -5.65 2.61 12.11
N TYR A 63 -6.75 2.50 12.85
CA TYR A 63 -7.20 3.53 13.79
C TYR A 63 -7.33 2.88 15.17
N ASN A 64 -6.66 3.45 16.18
CA ASN A 64 -6.59 2.88 17.53
C ASN A 64 -6.26 1.36 17.52
N ASN A 65 -5.25 0.98 16.73
CA ASN A 65 -4.79 -0.41 16.50
C ASN A 65 -5.78 -1.36 15.81
N ASN A 66 -6.98 -0.92 15.45
CA ASN A 66 -7.93 -1.70 14.67
C ASN A 66 -7.68 -1.52 13.17
N ASN A 67 -7.80 -2.60 12.40
CA ASN A 67 -7.67 -2.53 10.94
C ASN A 67 -8.88 -1.80 10.35
N VAL A 68 -8.63 -0.80 9.50
CA VAL A 68 -9.69 -0.01 8.87
C VAL A 68 -9.76 -0.29 7.37
N LEU A 69 -8.62 -0.22 6.68
CA LEU A 69 -8.55 -0.43 5.24
C LEU A 69 -7.16 -0.89 4.77
N ILE A 70 -7.08 -1.36 3.52
CA ILE A 70 -5.83 -1.58 2.79
C ILE A 70 -5.82 -0.73 1.50
N VAL A 71 -4.62 -0.33 1.08
CA VAL A 71 -4.37 0.23 -0.25
C VAL A 71 -3.68 -0.85 -1.08
N THR A 72 -4.29 -1.29 -2.18
CA THR A 72 -3.84 -2.48 -2.92
C THR A 72 -4.08 -2.39 -4.42
N ALA A 73 -3.34 -3.19 -5.19
CA ALA A 73 -3.54 -3.38 -6.62
C ALA A 73 -4.06 -4.78 -6.96
N PHE A 74 -4.99 -4.83 -7.90
CA PHE A 74 -5.42 -5.98 -8.68
C PHE A 74 -4.85 -5.88 -10.11
N LYS A 75 -5.16 -6.86 -10.96
CA LYS A 75 -4.66 -6.85 -12.35
C LYS A 75 -5.17 -5.62 -13.11
N ASP A 76 -6.45 -5.30 -12.91
CA ASP A 76 -7.18 -4.35 -13.74
C ASP A 76 -7.51 -3.03 -13.00
N TYR A 77 -7.16 -2.91 -11.72
CA TYR A 77 -7.42 -1.70 -10.93
C TYR A 77 -6.54 -1.62 -9.66
N ALA A 78 -6.38 -0.42 -9.11
CA ALA A 78 -5.98 -0.18 -7.72
C ALA A 78 -7.16 0.34 -6.89
N CYS A 79 -7.17 0.04 -5.60
CA CYS A 79 -8.27 0.46 -4.73
C CYS A 79 -7.84 0.71 -3.27
N ILE A 80 -8.71 1.45 -2.58
CA ILE A 80 -8.87 1.41 -1.13
C ILE A 80 -9.95 0.37 -0.83
N SER A 81 -9.65 -0.60 0.04
CA SER A 81 -10.62 -1.61 0.48
C SER A 81 -10.78 -1.56 1.98
N PHE A 82 -12.00 -1.32 2.46
CA PHE A 82 -12.38 -1.41 3.87
C PHE A 82 -12.60 -2.88 4.29
N PHE A 83 -12.49 -3.16 5.59
CA PHE A 83 -12.73 -4.49 6.19
C PHE A 83 -14.17 -4.69 6.64
#